data_AF-A0A960NM37-F1
#
_entry.id   AF-A0A960NM37-F1
#
_cell.length_a   1.000
_cell.length_b   1.000
_cell.length_c   1.000
_cell.angle_alpha   90.00
_cell.angle_beta   90.00
_cell.angle_gamma   90.00
#
_symmetry.space_group_name_H-M   'P 1'
#
loop_
_entity.id
_entity.type
_entity.pdbx_description
1 polymer ?
#
loop_
_entity_poly.entity_id
_entity_poly.type
_entity_poly.pdbx_seq_one_letter_code
_entity_poly.pdbx_strand_id
1 'polypeptide(L)'
;MNRTIDHFMSAFPHEGLTFDDVSLLARYADFLPPEAQLASRFTERIPINLPFVSSAMDTVTETRMAIAMAMMGGIGVIHKNLEPQEQARMVGRVKHYLNGLINNPVTFRSGQTLAEIQQIRDDKGYSFSGFPIL
;
A
#
# COMPACT_ATOMS: atom_id res chain seq x y z
N MET A 1 4.16 -16.44 -27.54
CA MET A 1 4.05 -15.19 -28.30
C MET A 1 2.86 -15.30 -29.25
N ASN A 2 2.03 -14.27 -29.35
CA ASN A 2 0.78 -14.29 -30.10
C ASN A 2 1.10 -13.94 -31.57
N ARG A 3 1.14 -14.95 -32.45
CA ARG A 3 1.55 -14.79 -33.86
C ARG A 3 0.78 -13.69 -34.60
N THR A 4 -0.48 -13.45 -34.25
CA THR A 4 -1.30 -12.40 -34.87
C THR A 4 -0.82 -11.00 -34.48
N ILE A 5 -0.58 -10.77 -33.18
CA ILE A 5 -0.05 -9.48 -32.70
C ILE A 5 1.38 -9.29 -33.20
N ASP A 6 2.22 -10.33 -33.17
CA ASP A 6 3.60 -10.26 -33.64
C ASP A 6 3.67 -9.88 -35.13
N HIS A 7 2.79 -10.45 -35.97
CA HIS A 7 2.70 -10.10 -37.39
C HIS A 7 2.22 -8.66 -37.61
N PHE A 8 1.17 -8.24 -36.88
CA PHE A 8 0.64 -6.88 -36.95
C PHE A 8 1.73 -5.85 -36.60
N MET A 9 2.41 -6.03 -35.47
CA MET A 9 3.47 -5.11 -35.02
C MET A 9 4.66 -5.06 -35.99
N SER A 10 4.95 -6.17 -36.69
CA SER A 10 5.99 -6.20 -37.72
C SER A 10 5.58 -5.50 -39.02
N ALA A 11 4.29 -5.55 -39.38
CA ALA A 11 3.77 -4.90 -40.59
C ALA A 11 3.59 -3.38 -40.39
N PHE A 12 3.28 -2.96 -39.16
CA PHE A 12 2.99 -1.57 -38.79
C PHE A 12 3.89 -1.08 -37.62
N PRO A 13 5.20 -0.84 -37.85
CA PRO A 13 6.19 -0.60 -36.79
C PRO A 13 6.02 0.73 -36.02
N HIS A 14 5.07 1.57 -36.42
CA HIS A 14 4.81 2.88 -35.80
C HIS A 14 3.41 2.99 -35.19
N GLU A 15 2.65 1.90 -35.18
CA GLU A 15 1.33 1.86 -34.54
C GLU A 15 1.44 1.42 -33.08
N GLY A 16 0.63 2.05 -32.23
CA GLY A 16 0.45 1.66 -30.84
C GLY A 16 -0.99 1.20 -30.63
N LEU A 17 -1.18 0.16 -29.82
CA LEU A 17 -2.51 -0.33 -29.44
C LEU A 17 -2.84 0.13 -28.02
N THR A 18 -4.09 0.56 -27.81
CA THR A 18 -4.67 0.80 -26.49
C THR A 18 -5.49 -0.41 -26.03
N PHE A 19 -6.05 -0.35 -24.82
CA PHE A 19 -6.88 -1.43 -24.25
C PHE A 19 -8.11 -1.74 -25.11
N ASP A 20 -8.72 -0.73 -25.72
CA ASP A 20 -9.94 -0.87 -26.52
C ASP A 20 -9.70 -1.48 -27.91
N ASP A 21 -8.44 -1.54 -28.37
CA ASP A 21 -8.09 -2.09 -29.69
C ASP A 21 -7.95 -3.62 -29.67
N VAL A 22 -7.91 -4.24 -28.48
CA VAL A 22 -7.61 -5.66 -28.31
C VAL A 22 -8.58 -6.34 -27.36
N SER A 23 -8.68 -7.65 -27.49
CA SER A 23 -9.47 -8.49 -26.58
C SER A 23 -8.74 -9.78 -26.28
N LEU A 24 -9.00 -10.34 -25.10
CA LEU A 24 -8.44 -11.62 -24.70
C LEU A 24 -9.20 -12.76 -25.37
N LEU A 25 -8.49 -13.59 -26.12
CA LEU A 25 -9.04 -14.84 -26.65
C LEU A 25 -9.12 -15.87 -25.52
N ALA A 26 -10.33 -16.33 -25.20
CA ALA A 26 -10.53 -17.38 -24.22
C ALA A 26 -9.79 -18.67 -24.64
N ARG A 27 -9.11 -19.28 -23.68
CA ARG A 27 -8.45 -20.59 -23.84
C ARG A 27 -8.92 -21.51 -22.72
N TYR A 28 -8.60 -22.79 -22.87
CA TYR A 28 -8.86 -23.77 -21.82
C TYR A 28 -8.16 -23.37 -20.51
N ALA A 29 -8.89 -23.49 -19.41
CA ALA A 29 -8.40 -23.33 -18.04
C ALA A 29 -8.83 -24.57 -17.25
N ASP A 30 -7.91 -25.10 -16.46
CA ASP A 30 -8.08 -26.28 -15.60
C ASP A 30 -8.24 -25.91 -14.11
N PHE A 31 -8.45 -24.62 -13.82
CA PHE A 31 -8.64 -24.07 -12.48
C PHE A 31 -9.87 -23.16 -12.43
N LEU A 32 -10.43 -23.00 -11.24
CA LEU A 32 -11.53 -22.08 -10.97
C LEU A 32 -11.00 -20.66 -10.70
N PRO A 33 -11.76 -19.59 -11.01
CA PRO A 33 -11.30 -18.21 -10.79
C PRO A 33 -10.73 -17.91 -9.38
N PRO A 34 -11.27 -18.43 -8.26
CA PRO A 34 -10.70 -18.21 -6.93
C PRO A 34 -9.34 -18.88 -6.68
N GLU A 35 -8.95 -19.85 -7.51
CA GLU A 35 -7.67 -20.57 -7.43
C GLU A 35 -6.56 -19.84 -8.18
N ALA A 36 -6.90 -18.78 -8.92
CA ALA A 36 -5.94 -17.96 -9.65
C ALA A 36 -4.95 -17.28 -8.69
N GLN A 37 -3.64 -17.51 -8.89
CA GLN A 37 -2.61 -16.81 -8.13
C GLN A 37 -2.39 -15.40 -8.69
N LEU A 38 -2.70 -14.40 -7.87
CA LEU A 38 -2.55 -12.97 -8.22
C LEU A 38 -1.23 -12.36 -7.72
N ALA A 39 -0.41 -13.14 -7.02
CA ALA A 39 0.87 -12.66 -6.51
C ALA A 39 1.76 -12.14 -7.64
N SER A 40 2.38 -10.98 -7.41
CA SER A 40 3.20 -10.29 -8.39
C SER A 40 4.40 -9.62 -7.72
N ARG A 41 5.17 -8.84 -8.48
CA ARG A 41 6.33 -8.09 -8.00
C ARG A 41 6.17 -6.63 -8.35
N PHE A 42 6.21 -5.76 -7.34
CA PHE A 42 6.25 -4.31 -7.56
C PHE A 42 7.64 -3.87 -8.03
N THR A 43 8.70 -4.47 -7.47
CA THR A 43 10.08 -4.31 -7.91
C THR A 43 10.79 -5.65 -7.89
N GLU A 44 12.04 -5.69 -8.36
CA GLU A 44 12.90 -6.88 -8.22
C GLU A 44 13.03 -7.38 -6.78
N ARG A 45 12.77 -6.58 -5.76
CA ARG A 45 12.95 -6.97 -4.34
C ARG A 45 11.66 -6.93 -3.52
N ILE A 46 10.56 -6.43 -4.10
CA ILE A 46 9.31 -6.22 -3.36
C ILE A 46 8.21 -7.08 -4.00
N PRO A 47 7.91 -8.26 -3.43
CA PRO A 47 6.72 -9.04 -3.80
C PRO A 47 5.45 -8.38 -3.23
N ILE A 48 4.33 -8.57 -3.92
CA ILE A 48 2.99 -8.15 -3.49
C ILE A 48 1.99 -9.29 -3.73
N ASN A 49 0.96 -9.42 -2.89
CA ASN A 49 -0.01 -10.50 -2.98
C ASN A 49 -1.07 -10.23 -4.06
N LEU A 50 -1.35 -8.96 -4.35
CA LEU A 50 -2.23 -8.51 -5.43
C LEU A 50 -1.51 -7.51 -6.32
N PRO A 51 -1.74 -7.51 -7.65
CA PRO A 51 -1.04 -6.65 -8.60
C PRO A 51 -1.66 -5.24 -8.66
N PHE A 52 -1.99 -4.66 -7.50
CA PHE A 52 -2.60 -3.34 -7.40
C PHE A 52 -1.69 -2.34 -6.69
N VAL A 53 -1.51 -1.18 -7.31
CA VAL A 53 -0.71 -0.07 -6.82
C VAL A 53 -1.56 1.20 -6.84
N SER A 54 -1.65 1.92 -5.73
CA SER A 54 -2.32 3.22 -5.72
C SER A 54 -1.37 4.33 -6.21
N SER A 55 -1.89 5.22 -7.05
CA SER A 55 -1.10 6.28 -7.70
C SER A 55 -0.53 7.29 -6.69
N ALA A 56 0.68 7.79 -6.96
CA ALA A 56 1.38 8.79 -6.14
C ALA A 56 0.84 10.22 -6.35
N MET A 57 -0.47 10.40 -6.17
CA MET A 57 -1.18 11.67 -6.33
C MET A 57 -1.74 12.12 -4.97
N ASP A 58 -1.73 13.43 -4.71
CA ASP A 58 -2.22 14.04 -3.47
C ASP A 58 -3.70 13.73 -3.18
N THR A 59 -4.51 13.68 -4.24
CA THR A 59 -5.92 13.31 -4.15
C THR A 59 -6.18 11.80 -4.02
N VAL A 60 -5.14 10.97 -4.12
CA VAL A 60 -5.29 9.50 -4.17
C VAL A 60 -4.62 8.83 -2.98
N THR A 61 -3.33 9.08 -2.75
CA THR A 61 -2.54 8.25 -1.81
C THR A 61 -1.81 9.07 -0.76
N GLU A 62 -2.45 9.14 0.42
CA GLU A 62 -1.81 9.48 1.70
C GLU A 62 -1.81 8.26 2.65
N THR A 63 -1.48 8.48 3.93
CA THR A 63 -1.38 7.46 4.98
C THR A 63 -2.52 6.43 4.96
N ARG A 64 -3.78 6.88 4.90
CA ARG A 64 -4.96 6.00 4.99
C ARG A 64 -5.05 5.03 3.79
N MET A 65 -4.84 5.54 2.58
CA MET A 65 -4.89 4.73 1.36
C MET A 65 -3.72 3.74 1.34
N ALA A 66 -2.51 4.18 1.70
CA ALA A 66 -1.35 3.30 1.72
C ALA A 66 -1.50 2.14 2.71
N ILE A 67 -2.10 2.38 3.89
CA ILE A 67 -2.45 1.32 4.84
C ILE A 67 -3.48 0.35 4.23
N ALA A 68 -4.57 0.87 3.67
CA ALA A 68 -5.63 0.05 3.10
C ALA A 68 -5.11 -0.85 1.96
N MET A 69 -4.31 -0.29 1.06
CA MET A 69 -3.67 -1.05 -0.02
C MET A 69 -2.80 -2.18 0.52
N ALA A 70 -1.95 -1.90 1.51
CA ALA A 70 -1.09 -2.90 2.12
C ALA A 70 -1.89 -4.02 2.83
N MET A 71 -2.96 -3.67 3.55
CA MET A 71 -3.83 -4.66 4.21
C MET A 71 -4.56 -5.58 3.23
N MET A 72 -4.93 -5.07 2.05
CA MET A 72 -5.53 -5.87 0.98
C MET A 72 -4.49 -6.70 0.20
N GLY A 73 -3.20 -6.51 0.45
CA GLY A 73 -2.12 -7.24 -0.22
C GLY A 73 -1.50 -6.54 -1.44
N GLY A 74 -1.92 -5.30 -1.72
CA GLY A 74 -1.28 -4.41 -2.70
C GLY A 74 -0.24 -3.49 -2.05
N ILE A 75 0.04 -2.36 -2.70
CA ILE A 75 0.97 -1.34 -2.18
C ILE A 75 0.48 0.08 -2.52
N GLY A 76 0.72 1.04 -1.64
CA GLY A 76 0.43 2.45 -1.91
C GLY A 76 1.69 3.29 -1.96
N VAL A 77 1.76 4.23 -2.91
CA VAL A 77 2.88 5.16 -3.06
C VAL A 77 2.44 6.55 -2.60
N ILE A 78 3.04 7.05 -1.52
CA ILE A 78 2.70 8.38 -0.99
C ILE A 78 3.20 9.45 -1.96
N HIS A 79 2.32 10.38 -2.33
CA HIS A 79 2.66 11.47 -3.23
C HIS A 79 3.77 12.38 -2.68
N LYS A 80 4.40 13.16 -3.56
CA LYS A 80 5.53 14.07 -3.24
C LYS A 80 5.12 15.54 -3.05
N ASN A 81 3.82 15.85 -3.12
CA ASN A 81 3.31 17.21 -2.95
C ASN A 81 3.22 17.57 -1.45
N LEU A 82 4.34 17.39 -0.74
CA LEU A 82 4.50 17.53 0.70
C LEU A 82 5.92 18.00 1.01
N GLU A 83 6.11 18.66 2.14
CA GLU A 83 7.45 18.83 2.70
C GLU A 83 8.05 17.46 3.04
N PRO A 84 9.38 17.24 2.88
CA PRO A 84 10.02 15.94 3.12
C PRO A 84 9.72 15.34 4.50
N GLN A 85 9.65 16.19 5.54
CA GLN A 85 9.34 15.75 6.91
C GLN A 85 7.91 15.23 7.04
N GLU A 86 6.97 15.85 6.32
CA GLU A 86 5.57 15.45 6.34
C GLU A 86 5.37 14.13 5.60
N GLN A 87 6.00 13.96 4.44
CA GLN A 87 6.00 12.69 3.72
C GLN A 87 6.58 11.56 4.58
N ALA A 88 7.72 11.81 5.24
CA ALA A 88 8.34 10.85 6.16
C ALA A 88 7.43 10.49 7.34
N ARG A 89 6.67 11.46 7.88
CA ARG A 89 5.68 11.24 8.92
C ARG A 89 4.55 10.32 8.46
N MET A 90 4.05 10.53 7.23
CA MET A 90 3.04 9.64 6.64
C MET A 90 3.58 8.22 6.45
N VAL A 91 4.80 8.07 5.91
CA VAL A 91 5.47 6.77 5.77
C VAL A 91 5.59 6.09 7.13
N GLY A 92 6.05 6.81 8.16
CA GLY A 92 6.18 6.29 9.52
C GLY A 92 4.86 5.77 10.07
N ARG A 93 3.75 6.49 9.85
CA ARG A 93 2.40 6.05 10.24
C ARG A 93 2.00 4.73 9.56
N VAL A 94 2.28 4.58 8.27
CA VAL A 94 2.00 3.32 7.53
C VAL A 94 2.85 2.19 8.09
N LYS A 95 4.16 2.40 8.28
CA LYS A 95 5.08 1.38 8.78
C LYS A 95 4.74 0.92 10.20
N HIS A 96 4.19 1.80 11.03
CA HIS A 96 3.88 1.52 12.42
C HIS A 96 2.43 1.11 12.68
N TYR A 97 1.60 1.03 11.64
CA TYR A 97 0.18 0.72 11.78
C TYR A 97 -0.07 -0.69 12.33
N LEU A 98 0.72 -1.69 11.89
CA LEU A 98 0.69 -3.07 12.37
C LEU A 98 2.04 -3.46 13.00
N ASN A 99 2.52 -2.66 13.96
CA ASN A 99 3.69 -3.06 14.74
C ASN A 99 3.33 -4.24 15.67
N GLY A 100 3.84 -5.44 15.38
CA GLY A 100 3.85 -6.55 16.34
C GLY A 100 4.82 -6.32 17.51
N LEU A 101 5.86 -5.49 17.32
CA LEU A 101 6.85 -5.09 18.34
C LEU A 101 7.06 -3.57 18.26
N ILE A 102 6.89 -2.88 19.39
CA ILE A 102 6.99 -1.41 19.47
C ILE A 102 8.36 -1.05 20.06
N ASN A 103 9.29 -0.56 19.21
CA ASN A 103 10.67 -0.23 19.62
C ASN A 103 10.76 0.93 20.63
N ASN A 104 9.89 1.94 20.50
CA ASN A 104 9.87 3.10 21.39
C ASN A 104 8.44 3.39 21.83
N PRO A 105 7.90 2.61 22.80
CA PRO A 105 6.53 2.78 23.24
C PRO A 105 6.37 4.11 23.98
N VAL A 106 5.18 4.69 23.88
CA VAL A 106 4.80 5.78 24.78
C VAL A 106 4.55 5.17 26.15
N THR A 107 5.36 5.54 27.13
CA THR A 107 5.30 5.00 28.50
C THR A 107 4.94 6.08 29.50
N PHE A 108 4.25 5.69 30.56
CA PHE A 108 3.97 6.55 31.72
C PHE A 108 4.65 6.00 32.97
N ARG A 109 4.76 6.81 34.02
CA ARG A 109 5.33 6.41 35.32
C ARG A 109 4.23 6.04 36.31
N SER A 110 4.54 5.16 37.26
CA SER A 110 3.58 4.69 38.29
C SER A 110 2.99 5.80 39.16
N GLY A 111 3.67 6.94 39.30
CA GLY A 111 3.20 8.09 40.07
C GLY A 111 2.24 9.04 39.33
N GLN A 112 1.99 8.83 38.04
CA GLN A 112 1.11 9.70 37.25
C GLN A 112 -0.36 9.31 37.46
N THR A 113 -1.23 10.32 37.51
CA THR A 113 -2.67 10.07 37.67
C THR A 113 -3.31 9.70 36.33
N LEU A 114 -4.44 8.98 36.37
CA LEU A 114 -5.20 8.66 35.16
C LEU A 114 -5.64 9.93 34.39
N ALA A 115 -5.90 11.03 35.10
CA ALA A 115 -6.27 12.30 34.48
C ALA A 115 -5.11 12.90 33.66
N GLU A 116 -3.88 12.85 34.18
CA GLU A 116 -2.67 13.30 33.46
C GLU A 116 -2.43 12.46 32.21
N ILE A 117 -2.56 11.14 32.34
CA ILE A 117 -2.40 10.20 31.22
C ILE A 117 -3.43 10.51 30.13
N GLN A 118 -4.69 10.71 30.52
CA GLN A 118 -5.77 11.01 29.59
C GLN A 118 -5.55 12.35 28.88
N GLN A 119 -5.13 13.38 29.62
CA GLN A 119 -4.83 14.68 29.04
C GLN A 119 -3.66 14.62 28.05
N ILE A 120 -2.56 13.95 28.40
CA ILE A 120 -1.42 13.77 27.48
C ILE A 120 -1.85 12.99 26.23
N ARG A 121 -2.68 11.97 26.38
CA ARG A 121 -3.20 11.19 25.26
C ARG A 121 -3.98 12.06 24.29
N ASP A 122 -4.88 12.89 24.81
CA ASP A 122 -5.75 13.73 24.02
C ASP A 122 -4.95 14.87 23.34
N ASP A 123 -4.00 15.50 24.06
CA ASP A 123 -3.09 16.53 23.52
C ASP A 123 -2.19 16.00 22.40
N LYS A 124 -1.74 14.75 22.51
CA LYS A 124 -0.89 14.09 21.51
C LYS A 124 -1.68 13.41 20.40
N GLY A 125 -3.01 13.37 20.51
CA GLY A 125 -3.90 12.73 19.54
C GLY A 125 -3.66 11.23 19.38
N TYR A 126 -3.32 10.52 20.47
CA TYR A 126 -3.14 9.07 20.41
C TYR A 126 -4.49 8.36 20.29
N SER A 127 -4.62 7.45 19.33
CA SER A 127 -5.86 6.69 19.08
C SER A 127 -5.99 5.42 19.94
N PHE A 128 -5.06 5.17 20.85
CA PHE A 128 -5.00 3.95 21.67
C PHE A 128 -5.00 4.29 23.17
N SER A 129 -5.44 3.34 23.99
CA SER A 129 -5.64 3.51 25.43
C SER A 129 -4.73 2.63 26.31
N GLY A 130 -3.93 1.74 25.70
CA GLY A 130 -2.99 0.87 26.41
C GLY A 130 -1.58 1.45 26.39
N PHE A 131 -0.99 1.64 27.58
CA PHE A 131 0.37 2.17 27.73
C PHE A 131 1.17 1.31 28.71
N PRO A 132 2.44 0.98 28.41
CA PRO A 132 3.33 0.40 29.40
C PRO A 132 3.64 1.40 30.52
N ILE A 133 3.75 0.88 31.74
CA ILE A 133 4.19 1.66 32.91
C ILE A 133 5.65 1.30 33.21
N LEU A 134 6.50 2.31 33.33
CA LEU A 134 7.91 2.20 33.76
C LEU A 134 8.08 2.65 35.22
#